data_AF-N1U2W7-F1
#
_entry.id   AF-N1U2W7-F1
#
_cell.length_a   1.000
_cell.length_b   1.000
_cell.length_c   1.000
_cell.angle_alpha   90.00
_cell.angle_beta   90.00
_cell.angle_gamma   90.00
#
_symmetry.space_group_name_H-M   'P 1'
#
loop_
_entity.id
_entity.type
_entity.pdbx_description
1 polymer ?
#
loop_
_entity_poly.entity_id
_entity_poly.type
_entity_poly.pdbx_seq_one_letter_code
_entity_poly.pdbx_strand_id
1 'polypeptide(L)'
;MKNGEVIQEKDLSSGRMVPIYAKLAPFQEVFSCLPDPDLLKTLGGLYGISKQPLGNIEERIERPWETSTRYDHIFGINREKSFWQRIFSRDREYKEPWSVRVKKRFWSEFRDLVLGTFCGLGIYYAYTDFYVLGFALAVFGLLFGGLDWMLRKRNPLLVKVLLFMSLGSYFYYVGYTRY
;
A
#
# COMPACT_ATOMS: atom_id res chain seq x y z
N MET A 1 36.27 4.26 -7.43
CA MET A 1 36.44 2.79 -7.46
C MET A 1 37.54 2.42 -6.48
N LYS A 2 37.36 1.39 -5.66
CA LYS A 2 38.43 0.83 -4.81
C LYS A 2 38.44 -0.66 -5.07
N ASN A 3 39.59 -1.22 -5.43
CA ASN A 3 39.76 -2.66 -5.70
C ASN A 3 38.81 -3.25 -6.76
N GLY A 4 38.49 -2.50 -7.82
CA GLY A 4 37.61 -2.98 -8.91
C GLY A 4 36.11 -2.98 -8.56
N GLU A 5 35.73 -2.54 -7.36
CA GLU A 5 34.34 -2.41 -6.95
C GLU A 5 33.86 -0.96 -7.08
N VAL A 6 32.70 -0.78 -7.72
CA VAL A 6 32.03 0.52 -7.84
C VAL A 6 31.33 0.82 -6.52
N ILE A 7 31.96 1.67 -5.71
CA ILE A 7 31.44 2.09 -4.40
C ILE A 7 30.23 3.03 -4.55
N GLN A 8 30.22 3.90 -5.57
CA GLN A 8 29.17 4.90 -5.74
C GLN A 8 29.08 5.38 -7.20
N GLU A 9 27.87 5.42 -7.74
CA GLU A 9 27.56 6.00 -9.05
C GLU A 9 26.94 7.39 -8.86
N LYS A 10 27.73 8.43 -9.16
CA LYS A 10 27.36 9.83 -8.92
C LYS A 10 27.59 10.66 -10.18
N ASP A 11 26.64 11.52 -10.52
CA ASP A 11 26.84 12.55 -11.53
C ASP A 11 27.88 13.56 -11.02
N LEU A 12 28.95 13.80 -11.78
CA LEU A 12 30.02 14.74 -11.44
C LEU A 12 29.52 16.19 -11.39
N SER A 13 28.53 16.52 -12.24
CA SER A 13 28.01 17.88 -12.38
C SER A 13 27.00 18.24 -11.28
N SER A 14 26.07 17.33 -10.99
CA SER A 14 24.95 17.59 -10.08
C SER A 14 25.15 16.96 -8.69
N GLY A 15 26.14 16.08 -8.56
CA GLY A 15 26.37 15.30 -7.36
C GLY A 15 25.23 14.33 -6.99
N ARG A 16 24.31 14.03 -7.91
CA ARG A 16 23.19 13.13 -7.64
C ARG A 16 23.60 11.68 -7.88
N MET A 17 23.01 10.78 -7.10
CA MET A 17 23.12 9.34 -7.36
C MET A 17 22.34 9.03 -8.64
N VAL A 18 23.01 8.46 -9.64
CA VAL A 18 22.39 8.09 -10.92
C VAL A 18 22.64 6.60 -11.15
N PRO A 19 21.60 5.81 -11.47
CA PRO A 19 21.79 4.40 -11.81
C PRO A 19 22.35 4.29 -13.24
N ILE A 20 23.67 4.26 -13.36
CA ILE A 20 24.40 4.08 -14.62
C ILE A 20 24.19 2.64 -15.13
N TYR A 21 24.07 1.67 -14.23
CA TYR A 21 23.78 0.27 -14.58
C TYR A 21 22.55 0.13 -15.48
N ALA A 22 21.44 0.79 -15.15
CA ALA A 22 20.20 0.70 -15.92
C ALA A 22 20.37 1.17 -17.37
N LYS A 23 21.34 2.05 -17.64
CA LYS A 23 21.64 2.57 -18.98
C LYS A 23 22.65 1.72 -19.73
N LEU A 24 23.61 1.11 -19.03
CA LEU A 24 24.69 0.32 -19.66
C LEU A 24 24.35 -1.17 -19.81
N ALA A 25 23.49 -1.72 -18.95
CA ALA A 25 23.10 -3.12 -19.00
C ALA A 25 22.55 -3.58 -20.37
N PRO A 26 21.73 -2.79 -21.10
CA PRO A 26 21.27 -3.18 -22.45
C PRO A 26 22.41 -3.31 -23.48
N PHE A 27 23.54 -2.65 -23.26
CA PHE A 27 24.68 -2.63 -24.17
C PHE A 27 25.80 -3.57 -23.75
N GLN A 28 25.59 -4.38 -22.71
CA GLN A 28 26.61 -5.29 -22.16
C GLN A 28 27.22 -6.22 -23.21
N GLU A 29 26.43 -6.69 -24.17
CA GLU A 29 26.87 -7.57 -25.26
C GLU A 29 27.83 -6.84 -26.19
N VAL A 30 27.48 -5.59 -26.57
CA VAL A 30 28.30 -4.75 -27.45
C VAL A 30 29.64 -4.44 -26.79
N PHE A 31 29.63 -4.11 -25.49
CA PHE A 31 30.86 -3.83 -24.75
C PHE A 31 31.71 -5.08 -24.55
N SER A 32 31.11 -6.26 -24.40
CA SER A 32 31.84 -7.53 -24.23
C SER A 32 32.49 -8.03 -25.54
N CYS A 33 32.01 -7.55 -26.69
CA CYS A 33 32.60 -7.85 -27.99
C CYS A 33 33.75 -6.91 -28.38
N LEU A 34 34.05 -5.87 -27.59
CA LEU A 34 35.14 -4.96 -27.89
C LEU A 34 36.50 -5.68 -27.76
N PRO A 35 37.39 -5.57 -28.76
CA PRO A 35 38.72 -6.18 -28.70
C PRO A 35 39.73 -5.34 -27.90
N ASP A 36 39.28 -4.45 -27.02
CA ASP A 36 40.14 -3.55 -26.23
C ASP A 36 40.37 -4.12 -24.82
N PRO A 37 41.56 -4.68 -24.53
CA PRO A 37 41.86 -5.31 -23.25
C PRO A 37 41.89 -4.31 -22.08
N ASP A 38 42.23 -3.04 -22.31
CA ASP A 38 42.30 -2.03 -21.25
C ASP A 38 40.90 -1.59 -20.82
N LEU A 39 40.00 -1.45 -21.79
CA LEU A 39 38.58 -1.22 -21.55
C LEU A 39 37.92 -2.40 -20.84
N LEU A 40 38.18 -3.63 -21.28
CA LEU A 40 37.64 -4.83 -20.63
C LEU A 40 38.23 -5.06 -19.24
N LYS A 41 39.46 -4.65 -18.97
CA LYS A 41 40.05 -4.75 -17.62
C LYS A 41 39.44 -3.73 -16.65
N THR A 42 38.96 -2.60 -17.15
CA THR A 42 38.38 -1.52 -16.33
C THR A 42 36.87 -1.68 -16.14
N LEU A 43 36.15 -2.09 -17.19
CA LEU A 43 34.69 -2.29 -17.17
C LEU A 43 34.27 -3.75 -16.97
N GLY A 44 35.13 -4.71 -17.29
CA GLY A 44 34.79 -6.13 -17.19
C GLY A 44 34.58 -6.57 -15.74
N GLY A 45 33.47 -7.28 -15.52
CA GLY A 45 32.94 -7.64 -14.20
C GLY A 45 32.00 -6.59 -13.59
N LEU A 46 31.90 -5.40 -14.21
CA LEU A 46 30.88 -4.40 -13.90
C LEU A 46 29.75 -4.47 -14.92
N TYR A 47 28.53 -4.16 -14.50
CA TYR A 47 27.37 -4.01 -15.39
C TYR A 47 27.03 -5.25 -16.26
N GLY A 48 27.54 -6.45 -15.91
CA GLY A 48 27.37 -7.67 -16.70
C GLY A 48 28.32 -7.80 -17.89
N ILE A 49 29.33 -6.92 -18.02
CA ILE A 49 30.29 -6.93 -19.12
C ILE A 49 31.37 -8.00 -18.86
N SER A 50 31.67 -8.83 -19.86
CA SER A 50 32.72 -9.85 -19.76
C SER A 50 34.11 -9.23 -19.66
N LYS A 51 35.02 -9.88 -18.92
CA LYS A 51 36.45 -9.51 -18.87
C LYS A 51 37.23 -10.02 -20.09
N GLN A 52 36.69 -10.99 -20.81
CA GLN A 52 37.34 -11.63 -21.94
C GLN A 52 36.67 -11.20 -23.25
N PRO A 53 37.44 -10.79 -24.27
CA PRO A 53 36.87 -10.46 -25.57
C PRO A 53 36.23 -11.71 -26.18
N LEU A 54 35.00 -11.58 -26.69
CA LEU A 54 34.16 -12.69 -27.16
C LEU A 54 33.86 -13.76 -26.08
N GLY A 55 34.05 -13.46 -24.79
CA GLY A 55 33.78 -14.40 -23.71
C GLY A 55 32.29 -14.70 -23.56
N ASN A 56 31.95 -15.95 -23.23
CA ASN A 56 30.59 -16.31 -22.83
C ASN A 56 30.14 -15.43 -21.67
N ILE A 57 28.94 -14.88 -21.80
CA ILE A 57 28.30 -14.03 -20.81
C ILE A 57 28.26 -14.81 -19.49
N GLU A 58 28.99 -14.35 -18.47
CA GLU A 58 28.83 -14.88 -17.11
C GLU A 58 27.35 -14.73 -16.75
N GLU A 59 26.72 -15.84 -16.34
CA GLU A 59 25.29 -15.90 -16.02
C GLU A 59 24.85 -14.65 -15.28
N ARG A 60 23.78 -14.02 -15.76
CA ARG A 60 23.18 -12.82 -15.18
C ARG A 60 22.99 -13.00 -13.66
N ILE A 61 23.96 -12.56 -12.88
CA ILE A 61 23.89 -12.60 -11.42
C ILE A 61 22.84 -11.56 -11.05
N GLU A 62 21.59 -12.00 -10.83
CA GLU A 62 20.54 -11.14 -10.30
C GLU A 62 20.98 -10.66 -8.93
N ARG A 63 21.49 -9.44 -8.87
CA ARG A 63 22.01 -8.89 -7.63
C ARG A 63 20.82 -8.41 -6.79
N PRO A 64 20.77 -8.68 -5.48
CA PRO A 64 19.58 -8.49 -4.63
C PRO A 64 19.08 -7.04 -4.52
N TRP A 65 19.84 -6.04 -5.01
CA TRP A 65 19.37 -4.66 -5.11
C TRP A 65 18.57 -4.35 -6.39
N GLU A 66 18.58 -5.23 -7.41
CA GLU A 66 17.70 -5.11 -8.58
C GLU A 66 16.20 -5.27 -8.21
N THR A 67 15.92 -6.00 -7.13
CA THR A 67 14.57 -6.22 -6.56
C THR A 67 14.31 -5.38 -5.30
N SER A 68 15.15 -4.38 -5.02
CA SER A 68 14.96 -3.48 -3.88
C SER A 68 13.81 -2.49 -4.13
N THR A 69 12.58 -2.92 -3.88
CA THR A 69 11.38 -2.05 -3.80
C THR A 69 11.39 -1.12 -2.58
N ARG A 70 12.44 -1.19 -1.75
CA ARG A 70 12.50 -0.53 -0.44
C ARG A 70 12.45 0.99 -0.51
N TYR A 71 12.78 1.60 -1.66
CA TYR A 71 12.77 3.06 -1.83
C TYR A 71 11.92 3.57 -3.00
N ASP A 72 11.28 2.68 -3.77
CA ASP A 72 10.41 3.09 -4.91
C ASP A 72 9.25 3.98 -4.47
N HIS A 73 8.77 3.80 -3.23
CA HIS A 73 7.72 4.62 -2.64
C HIS A 73 8.16 6.04 -2.27
N ILE A 74 9.46 6.29 -2.08
CA ILE A 74 9.99 7.63 -1.73
C ILE A 74 10.13 8.49 -2.98
N PHE A 75 10.45 7.88 -4.14
CA PHE A 75 10.67 8.60 -5.39
C PHE A 75 9.43 8.66 -6.30
N GLY A 76 8.28 8.14 -5.86
CA GLY A 76 7.04 8.18 -6.65
C GLY A 76 7.13 7.43 -7.99
N ILE A 77 8.11 6.55 -8.14
CA ILE A 77 8.29 5.75 -9.35
C ILE A 77 7.25 4.64 -9.31
N ASN A 78 6.05 4.96 -9.80
CA ASN A 78 5.02 3.97 -10.03
C ASN A 78 5.43 3.16 -11.27
N ARG A 79 6.30 2.15 -11.09
CA ARG A 79 6.42 1.07 -12.07
C ARG A 79 5.10 0.31 -12.02
N GLU A 80 4.12 0.77 -12.80
CA GLU A 80 2.88 0.05 -13.02
C GLU A 80 3.25 -1.36 -13.49
N LYS A 81 3.13 -2.33 -12.59
CA LYS A 81 3.32 -3.74 -12.93
C LYS A 81 2.35 -4.02 -14.07
N SER A 82 2.89 -4.42 -15.22
CA SER A 82 2.10 -4.79 -16.39
C SER A 82 1.02 -5.79 -15.97
N PHE A 83 -0.18 -5.67 -16.54
CA PHE A 83 -1.33 -6.51 -16.19
C PHE A 83 -0.98 -8.01 -16.22
N TRP A 84 -0.10 -8.41 -17.14
CA TRP A 84 0.47 -9.74 -17.25
C TRP A 84 1.38 -10.13 -16.08
N GLN A 85 2.26 -9.23 -15.61
CA GLN A 85 3.02 -9.45 -14.39
C GLN A 85 2.09 -9.57 -13.19
N ARG A 86 0.98 -8.84 -13.11
CA ARG A 86 0.01 -8.95 -12.00
C ARG A 86 -0.75 -10.29 -12.00
N ILE A 87 -0.99 -10.87 -13.17
CA ILE A 87 -1.66 -12.17 -13.33
C ILE A 87 -0.69 -13.34 -13.11
N PHE A 88 0.55 -13.23 -13.60
CA PHE A 88 1.57 -14.29 -13.49
C PHE A 88 2.47 -14.19 -12.25
N SER A 89 2.46 -13.06 -11.53
CA SER A 89 3.11 -12.97 -10.22
C SER A 89 2.46 -13.97 -9.30
N ARG A 90 3.23 -15.00 -8.97
CA ARG A 90 2.89 -16.07 -8.03
C ARG A 90 2.88 -15.57 -6.58
N ASP A 91 2.90 -14.26 -6.36
CA ASP A 91 2.47 -13.60 -5.14
C ASP A 91 0.94 -13.72 -5.04
N ARG A 92 0.47 -14.95 -4.84
CA ARG A 92 -0.81 -15.17 -4.17
C ARG A 92 -0.62 -14.62 -2.77
N GLU A 93 -0.79 -13.30 -2.60
CA GLU A 93 -1.19 -12.73 -1.32
C GLU A 93 -2.21 -13.69 -0.75
N TYR A 94 -1.92 -14.26 0.40
CA TYR A 94 -2.77 -15.24 1.05
C TYR A 94 -4.12 -14.58 1.31
N LYS A 95 -5.03 -14.68 0.33
CA LYS A 95 -6.36 -14.10 0.42
C LYS A 95 -7.06 -14.93 1.47
N GLU A 96 -7.14 -14.39 2.68
CA GLU A 96 -7.91 -14.97 3.78
C GLU A 96 -9.25 -15.48 3.24
N PRO A 97 -9.69 -16.67 3.68
CA PRO A 97 -10.96 -17.25 3.25
C PRO A 97 -12.07 -16.21 3.33
N TRP A 98 -12.99 -16.21 2.36
CA TRP A 98 -14.09 -15.24 2.33
C TRP A 98 -14.88 -15.25 3.65
N SER A 99 -15.06 -16.41 4.27
CA SER A 99 -15.68 -16.57 5.59
C SER A 99 -14.94 -15.83 6.70
N VAL A 100 -13.61 -15.86 6.73
CA VAL A 100 -12.79 -15.17 7.72
C VAL A 100 -12.90 -13.67 7.56
N ARG A 101 -12.88 -13.17 6.31
CA ARG A 101 -13.04 -11.74 6.01
C ARG A 101 -14.43 -11.23 6.39
N VAL A 102 -15.48 -11.98 6.08
CA VAL A 102 -16.85 -11.63 6.46
C VAL A 102 -17.02 -11.67 7.98
N LYS A 103 -16.52 -12.70 8.66
CA LYS A 103 -16.56 -12.80 10.13
C LYS A 103 -15.84 -11.63 10.78
N LYS A 104 -14.61 -11.31 10.34
CA LYS A 104 -13.82 -10.20 10.86
C LYS A 104 -14.52 -8.85 10.65
N ARG A 105 -15.13 -8.66 9.47
CA ARG A 105 -15.94 -7.46 9.18
C ARG A 105 -17.15 -7.40 10.11
N PHE A 106 -17.94 -8.46 10.18
CA PHE A 106 -19.13 -8.53 11.04
C PHE A 106 -18.80 -8.25 12.51
N TRP A 107 -17.72 -8.82 13.05
CA TRP A 107 -17.28 -8.57 14.42
C TRP A 107 -16.86 -7.12 14.67
N SER A 108 -16.19 -6.49 13.71
CA SER A 108 -15.83 -5.07 13.80
C SER A 108 -17.08 -4.19 13.86
N GLU A 109 -18.06 -4.47 13.00
CA GLU A 109 -19.29 -3.69 12.87
C GLU A 109 -20.21 -3.91 14.07
N PHE A 110 -20.27 -5.14 14.59
CA PHE A 110 -20.99 -5.47 15.81
C PHE A 110 -20.45 -4.69 17.01
N ARG A 111 -19.12 -4.57 17.14
CA ARG A 111 -18.51 -3.76 18.22
C ARG A 111 -18.89 -2.28 18.12
N ASP A 112 -18.88 -1.70 16.93
CA ASP A 112 -19.28 -0.31 16.73
C ASP A 112 -20.78 -0.12 17.05
N LEU A 113 -21.64 -1.08 16.69
CA LEU A 113 -23.07 -1.04 16.95
C LEU A 113 -23.36 -1.13 18.45
N VAL A 114 -22.68 -2.03 19.16
CA VAL A 114 -22.75 -2.17 20.62
C VAL A 114 -22.29 -0.88 21.30
N LEU A 115 -21.15 -0.32 20.88
CA LEU A 115 -20.61 0.91 21.44
C LEU A 115 -21.56 2.09 21.22
N GLY A 116 -22.10 2.26 20.01
CA GLY A 116 -23.08 3.30 19.71
C GLY A 116 -24.38 3.14 20.50
N THR A 117 -24.84 1.92 20.70
CA THR A 117 -26.04 1.63 21.52
C THR A 117 -25.80 1.97 22.99
N PHE A 118 -24.66 1.57 23.56
CA PHE A 118 -24.31 1.92 24.95
C PHE A 118 -24.12 3.43 25.13
N CYS A 119 -23.51 4.13 24.19
CA CYS A 119 -23.41 5.58 24.22
C CYS A 119 -24.80 6.24 24.16
N GLY A 120 -25.69 5.77 23.28
CA GLY A 120 -27.07 6.24 23.21
C GLY A 120 -27.85 6.00 24.51
N LEU A 121 -27.74 4.81 25.10
CA LEU A 121 -28.33 4.49 26.40
C LEU A 121 -27.76 5.34 27.53
N GLY A 122 -26.46 5.64 27.51
CA GLY A 122 -25.83 6.53 28.48
C GLY A 122 -26.41 7.95 28.41
N ILE A 123 -26.64 8.47 27.19
CA ILE A 123 -27.29 9.77 26.98
C ILE A 123 -28.74 9.74 27.47
N TYR A 124 -29.48 8.67 27.18
CA TYR A 124 -30.83 8.52 27.71
C TYR A 124 -30.88 8.51 29.22
N TYR A 125 -29.96 7.80 29.87
CA TYR A 125 -29.91 7.76 31.33
C TYR A 125 -29.55 9.12 31.95
N ALA A 126 -28.73 9.93 31.26
CA ALA A 126 -28.33 11.25 31.74
C ALA A 126 -29.42 12.32 31.57
N TYR A 127 -30.12 12.33 30.44
CA TYR A 127 -31.08 13.38 30.11
C TYR A 127 -32.55 12.94 30.28
N THR A 128 -32.81 11.64 30.36
CA THR A 128 -34.16 11.04 30.41
C THR A 128 -35.10 11.53 29.31
N ASP A 129 -34.55 11.95 28.17
CA ASP A 129 -35.27 12.55 27.06
C ASP A 129 -35.07 11.74 25.77
N PHE A 130 -36.18 11.32 25.18
CA PHE A 130 -36.22 10.56 23.92
C PHE A 130 -35.83 11.41 22.70
N TYR A 131 -36.09 12.72 22.74
CA TYR A 131 -35.71 13.65 21.67
C TYR A 131 -34.18 13.72 21.56
N VAL A 132 -33.50 13.93 22.70
CA VAL A 132 -32.04 14.00 22.79
C VAL A 132 -31.40 12.66 22.43
N LEU A 133 -31.98 11.53 22.85
CA LEU A 133 -31.52 10.21 22.44
C LEU A 133 -31.63 10.01 20.92
N GLY A 134 -32.76 10.39 20.32
CA GLY A 134 -32.98 10.25 18.87
C GLY A 134 -31.97 11.05 18.05
N PHE A 135 -31.74 12.31 18.45
CA PHE A 135 -30.73 13.17 17.86
C PHE A 135 -29.31 12.58 18.01
N ALA A 136 -28.96 12.13 19.22
CA ALA A 136 -27.64 11.56 19.49
C ALA A 136 -27.37 10.28 18.69
N LEU A 137 -28.36 9.39 18.53
CA LEU A 137 -28.23 8.18 17.73
C LEU A 137 -27.99 8.50 16.25
N ALA A 138 -28.67 9.51 15.70
CA ALA A 138 -28.44 9.96 14.33
C ALA A 138 -27.03 10.54 14.15
N VAL A 139 -26.57 11.36 15.10
CA VAL A 139 -25.20 11.90 15.11
C VAL A 139 -24.16 10.79 15.20
N PHE A 140 -24.36 9.78 16.06
CA PHE A 140 -23.47 8.63 16.15
C PHE A 140 -23.45 7.79 14.88
N GLY A 141 -24.59 7.62 14.21
CA GLY A 141 -24.66 6.96 12.90
C GLY A 141 -23.77 7.63 11.85
N LEU A 142 -23.81 8.96 11.79
CA LEU A 142 -22.94 9.74 10.90
C LEU A 142 -21.48 9.69 11.33
N LEU A 143 -21.18 9.80 12.63
CA LEU A 143 -19.80 9.73 13.14
C LEU A 143 -19.17 8.36 12.87
N PHE A 144 -19.84 7.25 13.16
CA PHE A 144 -19.30 5.92 12.90
C PHE A 144 -19.21 5.59 11.41
N GLY A 145 -20.06 6.18 10.57
CA GLY A 145 -19.94 6.11 9.11
C GLY A 145 -18.72 6.90 8.61
N GLY A 146 -18.55 8.13 9.08
CA GLY A 146 -17.46 9.02 8.70
C GLY A 146 -16.10 8.56 9.22
N LEU A 147 -16.02 8.09 10.48
CA LEU A 147 -14.80 7.55 11.09
C LEU A 147 -14.32 6.29 10.36
N ASP A 148 -15.24 5.44 9.90
CA ASP A 148 -14.86 4.26 9.11
C ASP A 148 -14.24 4.64 7.76
N TRP A 149 -14.77 5.68 7.12
CA TRP A 149 -14.24 6.18 5.87
C TRP A 149 -12.87 6.85 6.07
N MET A 150 -12.74 7.73 7.07
CA MET A 150 -11.55 8.53 7.31
C MET A 150 -10.40 7.75 7.97
N LEU A 151 -10.65 7.02 9.05
CA LEU A 151 -9.61 6.33 9.83
C LEU A 151 -9.31 4.93 9.31
N ARG A 152 -10.34 4.18 8.91
CA ARG A 152 -10.18 2.76 8.56
C ARG A 152 -9.98 2.53 7.06
N LYS A 153 -10.05 3.58 6.22
CA LYS A 153 -9.93 3.52 4.75
C LYS A 153 -10.78 2.39 4.15
N ARG A 154 -11.96 2.14 4.72
CA ARG A 154 -12.90 1.09 4.31
C ARG A 154 -14.20 1.72 3.86
N ASN A 155 -14.92 1.01 2.98
CA ASN A 155 -16.27 1.42 2.61
C ASN A 155 -17.16 1.28 3.85
N PRO A 156 -17.74 2.38 4.36
CA PRO A 156 -18.66 2.30 5.48
C PRO A 156 -19.83 1.40 5.11
N LEU A 157 -20.23 0.50 6.02
CA LEU A 157 -21.46 -0.26 5.79
C LEU A 157 -22.64 0.71 5.84
N LEU A 158 -23.21 1.02 4.68
CA LEU A 158 -24.43 1.83 4.59
C LEU A 158 -25.53 1.29 5.51
N VAL A 159 -25.59 -0.04 5.69
CA VAL A 159 -26.53 -0.71 6.59
C VAL A 159 -26.43 -0.19 8.02
N LYS A 160 -25.24 -0.01 8.60
CA LYS A 160 -25.13 0.48 9.98
C LYS A 160 -25.59 1.94 10.11
N VAL A 161 -25.24 2.77 9.13
CA VAL A 161 -25.60 4.19 9.13
C VAL A 161 -27.12 4.33 9.01
N LEU A 162 -27.74 3.57 8.10
CA LEU A 162 -29.20 3.52 7.94
C LEU A 162 -29.90 3.01 9.20
N LEU A 163 -29.33 2.04 9.91
CA LEU A 163 -29.88 1.50 11.15
C LEU A 163 -29.86 2.57 12.27
N PHE A 164 -28.73 3.26 12.45
CA PHE A 164 -28.65 4.35 13.43
C PHE A 164 -29.54 5.54 13.05
N MET A 165 -29.65 5.87 11.76
CA MET A 165 -30.52 6.95 11.29
C MET A 165 -32.00 6.60 11.44
N SER A 166 -32.40 5.35 11.16
CA SER A 166 -33.79 4.93 11.32
C SER A 166 -34.20 4.85 12.78
N LEU A 167 -33.35 4.30 13.65
CA LEU A 167 -33.58 4.30 15.09
C LEU A 167 -33.59 5.73 15.66
N GLY A 168 -32.61 6.55 15.28
CA GLY A 168 -32.53 7.94 15.70
C GLY A 168 -33.77 8.72 15.29
N SER A 169 -34.21 8.58 14.04
CA SER A 169 -35.45 9.20 13.53
C SER A 169 -36.68 8.70 14.27
N TYR A 170 -36.77 7.40 14.57
CA TYR A 170 -37.89 6.84 15.32
C TYR A 170 -37.98 7.43 16.73
N PHE A 171 -36.88 7.40 17.48
CA PHE A 171 -36.87 7.93 18.85
C PHE A 171 -37.03 9.45 18.90
N TYR A 172 -36.48 10.17 17.93
CA TYR A 172 -36.67 11.61 17.81
C TYR A 172 -38.14 11.95 17.57
N TYR A 173 -38.80 11.23 16.65
CA TYR A 173 -40.22 11.42 16.37
C TYR A 173 -41.10 11.08 17.58
N VAL A 174 -40.82 9.97 18.26
CA VAL A 174 -41.54 9.59 19.48
C VAL A 174 -41.32 10.62 20.60
N GLY A 175 -40.09 11.08 20.79
CA GLY A 175 -39.76 12.12 21.75
C GLY A 175 -40.45 13.45 21.45
N TYR A 176 -40.59 13.82 20.17
CA TYR A 176 -41.27 15.05 19.78
C TYR A 176 -42.80 14.99 19.90
N THR A 177 -43.39 13.80 19.75
CA THR A 177 -44.87 13.66 19.66
C THR A 177 -45.52 13.15 20.94
N ARG A 178 -44.80 12.41 21.79
CA ARG A 178 -45.38 11.74 22.98
C ARG A 178 -44.82 12.23 24.30
N TYR A 179 -43.70 12.95 24.29
CA TYR A 179 -43.03 13.52 25.45
C TYR A 179 -42.80 15.01 25.21
#